data_AF-A0A167V477-F1
#
_entry.id   AF-A0A167V477-F1
#
_cell.length_a   1.000
_cell.length_b   1.000
_cell.length_c   1.000
_cell.angle_alpha   90.00
_cell.angle_beta   90.00
_cell.angle_gamma   90.00
#
_symmetry.space_group_name_H-M   'P 1'
#
loop_
_entity.id
_entity.type
_entity.pdbx_description
1 polymer ?
#
loop_
_entity_poly.entity_id
_entity_poly.type
_entity_poly.pdbx_seq_one_letter_code
_entity_poly.pdbx_strand_id
1 'polypeptide(L)'
;MSENKEEMKRKADEDLPSPAAPKRVRHSDSEEPQDETLDDKDNEQIDARARAAIGGDAGGDDDGDDAGAGDGADDDKDDGRDEDDDDEHKDEAKDEDQNVKTEDGVDSKTEGQSAPALKRIPFPDKPGVIEERNGEIELRVVNNDGERESLIVLTGLKCLFQKQLPKMPKDYIARLVYDRTHLSIAIVKKPLEVVGGVTFRPFKGRRFAEIVFFAISTDQQVKGYGAHLMCHLKDYVKATSDVMYFLTYADNYAIGYFKKQGFTKEITLDRSVWMGYIKDYEGGTIMQCSMLPRVRYLEVGRLLLKQKECVQAKIRAYSKSHNVHSPPKEWKNGVKEINPLDIPAIRASGWSPDMDELARQPRHGPNYNQLLHLLNDLQNHNSAWPFLVPVNRDDVADYYDVIKEPMDLSTMENKLEADQYPTPEDFIRDATLIFDNCRKYNNESTPYAKSATKLEKFMWQQLRAVPEWSHLEPEK
;
A
#
# COMPACT_ATOMS: atom_id res chain seq x y z
N MET A 1 -47.14 35.16 27.73
CA MET A 1 -46.30 35.57 26.58
C MET A 1 -45.42 34.43 26.03
N SER A 2 -45.64 33.18 26.45
CA SER A 2 -44.91 32.00 25.95
C SER A 2 -45.79 31.01 25.15
N GLU A 3 -47.12 31.06 25.28
CA GLU A 3 -48.03 30.13 24.59
C GLU A 3 -48.39 30.54 23.15
N ASN A 4 -48.11 31.79 22.76
CA ASN A 4 -48.51 32.32 21.44
C ASN A 4 -47.45 32.13 20.33
N LYS A 5 -46.32 31.45 20.63
CA LYS A 5 -45.25 31.16 19.65
C LYS A 5 -45.30 29.73 19.10
N GLU A 6 -45.88 28.77 19.83
CA GLU A 6 -46.06 27.40 19.34
C GLU A 6 -47.27 27.28 18.39
N GLU A 7 -48.31 28.09 18.58
CA GLU A 7 -49.50 28.08 17.73
C GLU A 7 -49.26 28.74 16.37
N MET A 8 -48.37 29.75 16.29
CA MET A 8 -47.93 30.33 15.01
C MET A 8 -46.98 29.44 14.22
N LYS A 9 -46.29 28.49 14.87
CA LYS A 9 -45.40 27.54 14.18
C LYS A 9 -46.18 26.37 13.56
N ARG A 10 -47.31 25.97 14.17
CA ARG A 10 -48.19 24.92 13.64
C ARG A 10 -49.06 25.39 12.46
N LYS A 11 -49.35 26.68 12.36
CA LYS A 11 -50.13 27.27 11.24
C LYS A 11 -49.32 27.59 9.98
N ALA A 12 -47.99 27.43 10.01
CA ALA A 12 -47.12 27.69 8.86
C ALA A 12 -46.77 26.42 8.06
N ASP A 13 -47.10 25.23 8.57
CA ASP A 13 -46.81 23.93 7.94
C ASP A 13 -48.01 23.33 7.17
N GLU A 14 -49.19 23.97 7.18
CA GLU A 14 -50.41 23.46 6.53
C GLU A 14 -50.67 23.99 5.09
N ASP A 15 -49.81 24.85 4.52
CA ASP A 15 -50.08 25.52 3.23
C ASP A 15 -48.98 25.35 2.15
N LEU A 16 -48.22 24.24 2.20
CA LEU A 16 -47.29 23.88 1.13
C LEU A 16 -47.95 22.88 0.15
N PRO A 17 -48.01 23.18 -1.16
CA PRO A 17 -48.61 22.26 -2.14
C PRO A 17 -47.76 21.00 -2.29
N SER A 18 -48.40 19.84 -2.17
CA SER A 18 -47.80 18.51 -2.37
C SER A 18 -47.08 18.43 -3.73
N PRO A 19 -45.83 17.93 -3.81
CA PRO A 19 -45.20 17.64 -5.09
C PRO A 19 -45.99 16.53 -5.78
N ALA A 20 -46.35 16.79 -7.04
CA ALA A 20 -47.09 15.85 -7.88
C ALA A 20 -46.30 14.53 -8.04
N ALA A 21 -47.00 13.41 -7.85
CA ALA A 21 -46.45 12.08 -8.09
C ALA A 21 -45.92 11.97 -9.54
N PRO A 22 -44.73 11.39 -9.77
CA PRO A 22 -44.24 11.17 -11.12
C PRO A 22 -45.15 10.16 -11.83
N LYS A 23 -45.69 10.58 -12.99
CA LYS A 23 -46.47 9.73 -13.89
C LYS A 23 -45.63 8.53 -14.31
N ARG A 24 -46.19 7.33 -14.14
CA ARG A 24 -45.68 6.04 -14.61
C ARG A 24 -45.47 6.10 -16.12
N VAL A 25 -44.23 6.30 -16.58
CA VAL A 25 -43.86 6.11 -17.98
C VAL A 25 -43.79 4.61 -18.23
N ARG A 26 -44.61 4.12 -19.16
CA ARG A 26 -44.49 2.77 -19.69
C ARG A 26 -43.21 2.71 -20.53
N HIS A 27 -42.24 1.92 -20.12
CA HIS A 27 -41.17 1.51 -21.04
C HIS A 27 -41.77 0.49 -22.00
N SER A 28 -41.94 0.92 -23.25
CA SER A 28 -42.09 0.05 -24.41
C SER A 28 -40.74 -0.55 -24.76
N ASP A 29 -40.76 -1.85 -25.00
CA ASP A 29 -39.79 -2.73 -25.65
C ASP A 29 -38.58 -2.03 -26.29
N SER A 30 -37.38 -2.37 -25.81
CA SER A 30 -36.12 -2.12 -26.50
C SER A 30 -35.44 -3.46 -26.77
N GLU A 31 -35.19 -3.70 -28.05
CA GLU A 31 -34.61 -4.88 -28.67
C GLU A 31 -33.25 -5.28 -28.07
N GLU A 32 -33.04 -6.59 -27.93
CA GLU A 32 -31.77 -7.22 -27.56
C GLU A 32 -30.69 -6.99 -28.64
N PRO A 33 -29.43 -6.69 -28.27
CA PRO A 33 -28.30 -6.91 -29.15
C PRO A 33 -27.78 -8.34 -29.00
N GLN A 34 -27.54 -8.96 -30.15
CA GLN A 34 -27.06 -10.32 -30.34
C GLN A 34 -25.66 -10.52 -29.74
N ASP A 35 -25.50 -11.68 -29.11
CA ASP A 35 -24.29 -12.19 -28.48
C ASP A 35 -23.25 -12.58 -29.56
N GLU A 36 -22.18 -11.80 -29.68
CA GLU A 36 -20.94 -12.24 -30.34
C GLU A 36 -20.05 -12.88 -29.27
N THR A 37 -20.03 -14.21 -29.27
CA THR A 37 -19.15 -15.04 -28.44
C THR A 37 -17.68 -14.73 -28.75
N LEU A 38 -16.99 -14.05 -27.84
CA LEU A 38 -15.53 -13.95 -27.82
C LEU A 38 -14.96 -15.12 -27.02
N ASP A 39 -14.07 -15.89 -27.65
CA ASP A 39 -13.45 -17.11 -27.13
C ASP A 39 -12.70 -16.89 -25.79
N ASP A 40 -12.93 -17.80 -24.84
CA ASP A 40 -12.35 -17.82 -23.48
C ASP A 40 -10.81 -17.80 -23.41
N LYS A 41 -10.10 -17.99 -24.53
CA LYS A 41 -8.63 -18.03 -24.58
C LYS A 41 -7.98 -16.65 -24.65
N ASP A 42 -8.71 -15.63 -25.12
CA ASP A 42 -8.18 -14.27 -25.19
C ASP A 42 -8.23 -13.56 -23.83
N ASN A 43 -9.08 -14.03 -22.90
CA ASN A 43 -9.25 -13.45 -21.58
C ASN A 43 -8.04 -13.75 -20.65
N GLU A 44 -7.46 -14.96 -20.73
CA GLU A 44 -6.24 -15.30 -19.96
C GLU A 44 -5.01 -14.47 -20.39
N GLN A 45 -4.90 -14.13 -21.67
CA GLN A 45 -3.78 -13.34 -22.20
C GLN A 45 -3.93 -11.84 -21.90
N ILE A 46 -5.17 -11.34 -21.79
CA ILE A 46 -5.49 -9.99 -21.33
C ILE A 46 -5.27 -9.87 -19.81
N ASP A 47 -5.63 -10.91 -19.03
CA ASP A 47 -5.44 -10.94 -17.57
C ASP A 47 -3.96 -10.98 -17.16
N ALA A 48 -3.09 -11.69 -17.88
CA ALA A 48 -1.65 -11.68 -17.63
C ALA A 48 -1.02 -10.29 -17.89
N ARG A 49 -1.52 -9.54 -18.87
CA ARG A 49 -1.06 -8.18 -19.18
C ARG A 49 -1.59 -7.14 -18.20
N ALA A 50 -2.81 -7.31 -17.68
CA ALA A 50 -3.38 -6.46 -16.63
C ALA A 50 -2.66 -6.64 -15.27
N ARG A 51 -2.27 -7.89 -14.93
CA ARG A 51 -1.43 -8.19 -13.76
C ARG A 51 -0.10 -7.43 -13.79
N ALA A 52 0.53 -7.35 -14.97
CA ALA A 52 1.79 -6.63 -15.17
C ALA A 52 1.64 -5.10 -15.30
N ALA A 53 0.41 -4.56 -15.42
CA ALA A 53 0.19 -3.13 -15.63
C ALA A 53 0.10 -2.33 -14.32
N ILE A 54 -0.19 -2.98 -13.18
CA ILE A 54 -0.46 -2.29 -11.91
C ILE A 54 0.22 -2.96 -10.68
N GLY A 55 0.79 -4.17 -10.80
CA GLY A 55 1.32 -4.90 -9.66
C GLY A 55 2.57 -5.71 -9.98
N GLY A 56 3.74 -5.14 -9.70
CA GLY A 56 5.02 -5.82 -9.78
C GLY A 56 6.04 -5.16 -8.84
N ASP A 57 5.74 -5.14 -7.54
CA ASP A 57 6.72 -4.90 -6.49
C ASP A 57 6.37 -5.81 -5.31
N ALA A 58 6.63 -7.09 -5.51
CA ALA A 58 6.69 -8.13 -4.49
C ALA A 58 8.14 -8.20 -4.00
N GLY A 59 8.51 -7.25 -3.13
CA GLY A 59 9.67 -7.35 -2.25
C GLY A 59 9.15 -7.18 -0.83
N GLY A 60 8.98 -8.29 -0.11
CA GLY A 60 8.70 -8.28 1.31
C GLY A 60 10.01 -8.06 2.06
N ASP A 61 10.07 -6.98 2.84
CA ASP A 61 11.00 -6.89 3.97
C ASP A 61 10.27 -7.55 5.15
N ASP A 62 10.51 -8.85 5.30
CA ASP A 62 10.19 -9.62 6.50
C ASP A 62 11.31 -9.39 7.51
N ASP A 63 11.14 -8.39 8.39
CA ASP A 63 11.94 -8.26 9.61
C ASP A 63 11.40 -9.28 10.64
N GLY A 64 11.65 -10.56 10.36
CA GLY A 64 11.45 -11.67 11.28
C GLY A 64 12.73 -11.90 12.09
N ASP A 65 12.71 -11.49 13.36
CA ASP A 65 13.68 -11.93 14.36
C ASP A 65 13.55 -13.45 14.56
N ASP A 66 14.43 -14.24 13.94
CA ASP A 66 14.65 -15.64 14.31
C ASP A 66 16.09 -15.82 14.84
N ALA A 67 16.19 -15.86 16.17
CA ALA A 67 17.39 -16.27 16.88
C ALA A 67 17.34 -17.79 17.10
N GLY A 68 17.63 -18.55 16.05
CA GLY A 68 17.86 -19.99 16.10
C GLY A 68 19.35 -20.31 16.23
N ALA A 69 19.78 -20.70 17.44
CA ALA A 69 21.11 -21.25 17.69
C ALA A 69 21.24 -22.68 17.13
N GLY A 70 22.39 -22.97 16.52
CA GLY A 70 22.79 -24.33 16.13
C GLY A 70 24.27 -24.39 15.77
N ASP A 71 25.10 -24.88 16.71
CA ASP A 71 26.43 -25.48 16.49
C ASP A 71 26.37 -26.52 15.34
N GLY A 72 27.37 -26.85 14.54
CA GLY A 72 28.82 -26.70 14.56
C GLY A 72 29.41 -27.91 13.79
N ALA A 73 30.54 -27.74 13.10
CA ALA A 73 31.62 -28.74 12.87
C ALA A 73 32.47 -28.39 11.63
N ASP A 74 33.68 -27.90 11.91
CA ASP A 74 35.00 -28.24 11.35
C ASP A 74 35.12 -29.00 10.00
N ASP A 75 36.01 -28.50 9.14
CA ASP A 75 37.26 -29.24 8.85
C ASP A 75 38.33 -28.35 8.19
N ASP A 76 39.55 -28.50 8.71
CA ASP A 76 40.81 -27.90 8.30
C ASP A 76 41.20 -28.17 6.84
N LYS A 77 41.94 -27.23 6.22
CA LYS A 77 43.31 -27.50 5.75
C LYS A 77 44.06 -26.26 5.26
N ASP A 78 45.14 -26.03 5.98
CA ASP A 78 46.38 -25.32 5.65
C ASP A 78 47.05 -25.91 4.39
N ASP A 79 47.65 -25.04 3.58
CA ASP A 79 48.96 -25.26 2.95
C ASP A 79 49.42 -23.94 2.29
N GLY A 80 50.56 -23.45 2.78
CA GLY A 80 51.19 -22.19 2.34
C GLY A 80 52.23 -22.33 1.23
N ARG A 81 53.14 -21.34 1.24
CA ARG A 81 54.40 -21.13 0.48
C ARG A 81 54.29 -20.21 -0.75
N ASP A 82 54.91 -19.02 -0.67
CA ASP A 82 56.32 -18.68 -1.06
C ASP A 82 56.33 -18.31 -2.57
N GLU A 83 57.02 -17.34 -3.16
CA GLU A 83 58.19 -16.48 -2.91
C GLU A 83 58.13 -15.44 -4.09
N ASP A 84 58.33 -14.14 -3.85
CA ASP A 84 59.51 -13.33 -4.20
C ASP A 84 59.56 -12.66 -5.60
N ASP A 85 60.12 -11.44 -5.54
CA ASP A 85 60.94 -10.69 -6.50
C ASP A 85 60.36 -9.79 -7.61
N ASP A 86 60.64 -8.48 -7.38
CA ASP A 86 61.47 -7.59 -8.21
C ASP A 86 60.88 -6.71 -9.34
N ASP A 87 60.82 -5.42 -8.99
CA ASP A 87 61.60 -4.30 -9.55
C ASP A 87 61.05 -3.29 -10.58
N GLU A 88 61.46 -2.04 -10.28
CA GLU A 88 61.72 -0.84 -11.09
C GLU A 88 60.59 0.07 -11.66
N HIS A 89 60.37 1.18 -10.92
CA HIS A 89 60.41 2.60 -11.28
C HIS A 89 60.03 3.13 -12.69
N LYS A 90 59.16 4.18 -12.71
CA LYS A 90 59.53 5.57 -13.10
C LYS A 90 58.38 6.61 -13.01
N ASP A 91 58.66 7.66 -12.24
CA ASP A 91 58.57 9.11 -12.56
C ASP A 91 57.17 9.77 -12.72
N GLU A 92 56.70 10.53 -11.71
CA GLU A 92 56.97 11.96 -11.40
C GLU A 92 55.98 12.93 -12.05
N ALA A 93 55.21 13.65 -11.21
CA ALA A 93 55.16 15.12 -11.16
C ALA A 93 54.05 15.59 -10.19
N LYS A 94 54.46 16.35 -9.17
CA LYS A 94 53.65 17.14 -8.24
C LYS A 94 54.10 18.60 -8.30
N ASP A 95 53.32 19.43 -7.64
CA ASP A 95 53.52 20.84 -7.27
C ASP A 95 53.09 21.87 -8.33
N GLU A 96 52.54 23.03 -7.99
CA GLU A 96 52.01 23.66 -6.76
C GLU A 96 51.36 24.98 -7.27
N ASP A 97 50.39 25.53 -6.54
CA ASP A 97 50.08 26.98 -6.41
C ASP A 97 48.62 27.17 -6.00
N GLN A 98 48.19 28.13 -5.18
CA GLN A 98 48.79 29.08 -4.25
C GLN A 98 47.56 29.66 -3.52
N ASN A 99 47.55 29.69 -2.19
CA ASN A 99 46.47 30.31 -1.41
C ASN A 99 46.91 31.67 -0.87
N VAL A 100 46.16 32.71 -1.22
CA VAL A 100 46.41 34.11 -0.86
C VAL A 100 45.95 34.38 0.57
N LYS A 101 46.89 34.89 1.39
CA LYS A 101 46.66 35.43 2.72
C LYS A 101 45.77 36.67 2.70
N THR A 102 44.80 36.75 3.60
CA THR A 102 44.46 38.00 4.29
C THR A 102 44.38 37.71 5.78
N GLU A 103 45.19 38.45 6.53
CA GLU A 103 45.29 38.43 7.98
C GLU A 103 44.23 39.39 8.55
N ASP A 104 43.52 38.96 9.59
CA ASP A 104 43.15 39.83 10.71
C ASP A 104 42.91 38.92 11.93
N GLY A 105 43.80 39.05 12.91
CA GLY A 105 43.81 38.26 14.12
C GLY A 105 42.88 38.82 15.20
N VAL A 106 42.19 37.94 15.91
CA VAL A 106 41.90 38.10 17.33
C VAL A 106 42.00 36.73 17.98
N ASP A 107 43.02 36.59 18.83
CA ASP A 107 43.22 35.49 19.76
C ASP A 107 42.06 35.43 20.77
N SER A 108 41.33 34.32 20.82
CA SER A 108 40.70 33.86 22.06
C SER A 108 40.69 32.34 22.11
N LYS A 109 41.58 31.79 22.94
CA LYS A 109 41.61 30.38 23.31
C LYS A 109 40.26 29.98 23.90
N THR A 110 39.52 29.14 23.19
CA THR A 110 38.45 28.33 23.77
C THR A 110 38.75 26.89 23.37
N GLU A 111 39.14 26.06 24.34
CA GLU A 111 39.33 24.63 24.15
C GLU A 111 38.00 24.01 23.72
N GLY A 112 37.87 23.78 22.41
CA GLY A 112 36.74 23.07 21.83
C GLY A 112 36.86 21.59 22.15
N GLN A 113 36.03 21.10 23.06
CA GLN A 113 35.63 19.69 23.04
C GLN A 113 35.09 19.39 21.64
N SER A 114 35.81 18.60 20.85
CA SER A 114 35.33 18.15 19.55
C SER A 114 34.06 17.36 19.79
N ALA A 115 32.93 17.90 19.32
CA ALA A 115 31.68 17.16 19.33
C ALA A 115 31.91 15.82 18.62
N PRO A 116 31.43 14.69 19.18
CA PRO A 116 31.62 13.40 18.57
C PRO A 116 31.07 13.41 17.14
N ALA A 117 31.87 12.95 16.18
CA ALA A 117 31.50 12.92 14.77
C ALA A 117 30.14 12.23 14.61
N LEU A 118 29.17 12.95 14.04
CA LEU A 118 27.82 12.44 13.83
C LEU A 118 27.90 11.20 12.94
N LYS A 119 27.59 10.01 13.49
CA LYS A 119 27.44 8.79 12.70
C LYS A 119 26.33 9.00 11.67
N ARG A 120 26.69 9.11 10.39
CA ARG A 120 25.73 9.12 9.29
C ARG A 120 25.15 7.72 9.15
N ILE A 121 23.85 7.58 9.39
CA ILE A 121 23.15 6.32 9.12
C ILE A 121 22.97 6.21 7.59
N PRO A 122 23.43 5.11 6.96
CA PRO A 122 23.23 4.90 5.54
C PRO A 122 21.74 4.79 5.23
N PHE A 123 21.31 5.38 4.13
CA PHE A 123 19.95 5.26 3.61
C PHE A 123 20.04 4.76 2.16
N PRO A 124 19.59 3.54 1.86
CA PRO A 124 19.61 3.02 0.49
C PRO A 124 18.55 3.78 -0.33
N ASP A 125 19.01 4.55 -1.31
CA ASP A 125 18.12 5.23 -2.25
C ASP A 125 17.56 4.22 -3.26
N LYS A 126 16.28 4.37 -3.63
CA LYS A 126 15.65 3.53 -4.67
C LYS A 126 16.22 3.87 -6.06
N PRO A 127 16.22 2.92 -7.02
CA PRO A 127 16.76 3.15 -8.36
C PRO A 127 16.23 4.41 -9.04
N GLY A 128 14.92 4.67 -8.98
CA GLY A 128 14.35 5.88 -9.59
C GLY A 128 14.85 7.21 -9.00
N VAL A 129 15.21 7.23 -7.71
CA VAL A 129 15.81 8.43 -7.07
C VAL A 129 17.25 8.63 -7.56
N ILE A 130 17.98 7.53 -7.76
CA ILE A 130 19.35 7.56 -8.26
C ILE A 130 19.36 8.02 -9.73
N GLU A 131 18.48 7.47 -10.57
CA GLU A 131 18.35 7.85 -11.98
C GLU A 131 18.00 9.35 -12.14
N GLU A 132 17.15 9.91 -11.26
CA GLU A 132 16.86 11.35 -11.25
C GLU A 132 18.08 12.17 -10.82
N ARG A 133 18.77 11.75 -9.75
CA ARG A 133 19.97 12.45 -9.26
C ARG A 133 21.10 12.47 -10.30
N ASN A 134 21.22 11.40 -11.09
CA ASN A 134 22.18 11.30 -12.19
C ASN A 134 21.73 12.09 -13.44
N GLY A 135 20.49 12.58 -13.47
CA GLY A 135 19.92 13.30 -14.60
C GLY A 135 19.60 12.39 -15.81
N GLU A 136 19.38 11.09 -15.57
CA GLU A 136 18.93 10.11 -16.56
C GLU A 136 17.42 10.24 -16.80
N ILE A 137 16.68 10.51 -15.72
CA ILE A 137 15.27 10.92 -15.76
C ILE A 137 15.09 12.33 -15.22
N GLU A 138 14.00 12.96 -15.60
CA GLU A 138 13.52 14.21 -15.05
C GLU A 138 12.00 14.16 -14.89
N LEU A 139 11.47 14.86 -13.88
CA LEU A 139 10.04 15.05 -13.73
C LEU A 139 9.63 16.41 -14.25
N ARG A 140 8.78 16.41 -15.29
CA ARG A 140 8.25 17.62 -15.91
C ARG A 140 6.77 17.78 -15.61
N VAL A 141 6.38 18.95 -15.14
CA VAL A 141 4.97 19.34 -15.06
C VAL A 141 4.59 20.03 -16.36
N VAL A 142 3.58 19.49 -17.05
CA VAL A 142 3.13 19.95 -18.36
C VAL A 142 1.61 20.11 -18.38
N ASN A 143 1.13 21.02 -19.21
CA ASN A 143 -0.28 21.15 -19.59
C ASN A 143 -0.37 21.56 -21.07
N ASN A 144 -1.59 21.64 -21.61
CA ASN A 144 -1.80 22.09 -22.97
C ASN A 144 -1.69 23.62 -23.09
N ASP A 145 -0.46 24.10 -22.98
CA ASP A 145 -0.03 25.50 -23.13
C ASP A 145 0.12 25.96 -24.60
N GLY A 146 0.18 25.00 -25.54
CA GLY A 146 0.42 25.24 -26.96
C GLY A 146 1.90 25.11 -27.36
N GLU A 147 2.80 24.82 -26.43
CA GLU A 147 4.22 24.63 -26.69
C GLU A 147 4.50 23.23 -27.26
N ARG A 148 5.48 23.16 -28.16
CA ARG A 148 5.82 21.92 -28.87
C ARG A 148 6.31 20.83 -27.91
N GLU A 149 7.14 21.19 -26.93
CA GLU A 149 7.67 20.21 -25.96
C GLU A 149 6.56 19.65 -25.06
N SER A 150 5.71 20.52 -24.52
CA SER A 150 4.55 20.13 -23.72
C SER A 150 3.64 19.19 -24.51
N LEU A 151 3.39 19.48 -25.80
CA LEU A 151 2.59 18.62 -26.66
C LEU A 151 3.22 17.23 -26.89
N ILE A 152 4.54 17.15 -27.06
CA ILE A 152 5.25 15.87 -27.21
C ILE A 152 5.09 15.03 -25.94
N VAL A 153 5.32 15.62 -24.76
CA VAL A 153 5.19 14.93 -23.48
C VAL A 153 3.75 14.48 -23.23
N LEU A 154 2.76 15.35 -23.46
CA LEU A 154 1.33 15.01 -23.33
C LEU A 154 0.93 13.89 -24.29
N THR A 155 1.48 13.89 -25.51
CA THR A 155 1.23 12.81 -26.47
C THR A 155 1.84 11.49 -26.01
N GLY A 156 3.05 11.52 -25.43
CA GLY A 156 3.66 10.36 -24.78
C GLY A 156 2.81 9.82 -23.63
N LEU A 157 2.33 10.70 -22.74
CA LEU A 157 1.42 10.34 -21.65
C LEU A 157 0.11 9.75 -22.15
N LYS A 158 -0.51 10.35 -23.18
CA LYS A 158 -1.73 9.82 -23.81
C LYS A 158 -1.50 8.40 -24.29
N CYS A 159 -0.42 8.15 -25.03
CA CYS A 159 -0.08 6.81 -25.54
C CYS A 159 0.19 5.83 -24.40
N LEU A 160 0.87 6.26 -23.34
CA LEU A 160 1.11 5.45 -22.14
C LEU A 160 -0.21 5.07 -21.47
N PHE A 161 -1.09 6.01 -21.17
CA PHE A 161 -2.38 5.75 -20.52
C PHE A 161 -3.27 4.87 -21.39
N GLN A 162 -3.31 5.07 -22.71
CA GLN A 162 -4.08 4.21 -23.63
C GLN A 162 -3.60 2.76 -23.62
N LYS A 163 -2.30 2.52 -23.35
CA LYS A 163 -1.73 1.18 -23.24
C LYS A 163 -1.96 0.56 -21.87
N GLN A 164 -1.80 1.34 -20.79
CA GLN A 164 -1.86 0.84 -19.41
C GLN A 164 -3.28 0.79 -18.84
N LEU A 165 -4.23 1.55 -19.41
CA LEU A 165 -5.63 1.62 -18.98
C LEU A 165 -6.55 1.17 -20.13
N PRO A 166 -6.56 -0.12 -20.51
CA PRO A 166 -7.31 -0.61 -21.67
C PRO A 166 -8.83 -0.49 -21.52
N LYS A 167 -9.35 -0.43 -20.28
CA LYS A 167 -10.78 -0.23 -19.98
C LYS A 167 -11.23 1.22 -20.20
N MET A 168 -10.32 2.16 -20.31
CA MET A 168 -10.63 3.57 -20.52
C MET A 168 -10.69 3.89 -22.02
N PRO A 169 -11.78 4.52 -22.52
CA PRO A 169 -11.90 4.85 -23.94
C PRO A 169 -10.74 5.75 -24.41
N LYS A 170 -10.15 5.43 -25.56
CA LYS A 170 -8.97 6.13 -26.08
C LYS A 170 -9.21 7.63 -26.30
N ASP A 171 -10.39 7.99 -26.80
CA ASP A 171 -10.79 9.38 -27.03
C ASP A 171 -11.04 10.13 -25.72
N TYR A 172 -11.54 9.42 -24.71
CA TYR A 172 -11.73 9.98 -23.38
C TYR A 172 -10.38 10.35 -22.74
N ILE A 173 -9.40 9.45 -22.81
CA ILE A 173 -8.02 9.72 -22.35
C ILE A 173 -7.45 10.94 -23.08
N ALA A 174 -7.50 10.95 -24.41
CA ALA A 174 -6.96 12.05 -25.21
C ALA A 174 -7.60 13.38 -24.84
N ARG A 175 -8.94 13.42 -24.71
CA ARG A 175 -9.68 14.63 -24.36
C ARG A 175 -9.24 15.20 -23.02
N LEU A 176 -9.03 14.38 -21.99
CA LEU A 176 -8.64 14.86 -20.67
C LEU A 176 -7.15 15.19 -20.54
N VAL A 177 -6.26 14.41 -21.17
CA VAL A 177 -4.82 14.70 -21.17
C VAL A 177 -4.53 16.03 -21.87
N TYR A 178 -5.24 16.35 -22.95
CA TYR A 178 -5.08 17.63 -23.66
C TYR A 178 -6.00 18.75 -23.13
N ASP A 179 -6.80 18.50 -22.09
CA ASP A 179 -7.67 19.52 -21.52
C ASP A 179 -6.82 20.57 -20.76
N ARG A 180 -7.07 21.85 -21.01
CA ARG A 180 -6.29 22.95 -20.42
C ARG A 180 -6.49 23.12 -18.91
N THR A 181 -7.54 22.55 -18.35
CA THR A 181 -7.80 22.57 -16.90
C THR A 181 -7.13 21.42 -16.16
N HIS A 182 -6.54 20.47 -16.90
CA HIS A 182 -5.78 19.37 -16.34
C HIS A 182 -4.27 19.67 -16.40
N LEU A 183 -3.56 19.19 -15.40
CA LEU A 183 -2.10 19.21 -15.31
C LEU A 183 -1.61 17.78 -15.36
N SER A 184 -0.42 17.57 -15.91
CA SER A 184 0.24 16.26 -15.83
C SER A 184 1.66 16.39 -15.33
N ILE A 185 2.10 15.44 -14.50
CA ILE A 185 3.51 15.26 -14.17
C ILE A 185 3.98 14.01 -14.89
N ALA A 186 4.99 14.16 -15.75
CA ALA A 186 5.60 13.08 -16.51
C ALA A 186 7.00 12.80 -16.00
N ILE A 187 7.35 11.52 -15.88
CA ILE A 187 8.74 11.07 -15.81
C ILE A 187 9.23 10.95 -17.25
N VAL A 188 10.26 11.71 -17.59
CA VAL A 188 10.84 11.79 -18.92
C VAL A 188 12.27 11.28 -18.88
N LYS A 189 12.61 10.32 -19.73
CA LYS A 189 13.99 9.93 -20.05
C LYS A 189 14.48 10.75 -21.24
N LYS A 190 15.75 11.14 -21.21
CA LYS A 190 16.35 11.93 -22.30
C LYS A 190 16.35 11.12 -23.62
N PRO A 191 16.02 11.76 -24.76
CA PRO A 191 15.72 13.19 -24.91
C PRO A 191 14.30 13.60 -24.50
N LEU A 192 13.25 12.82 -24.80
CA LEU A 192 11.84 13.14 -24.45
C LEU A 192 10.95 11.87 -24.36
N GLU A 193 11.50 10.74 -23.91
CA GLU A 193 10.75 9.50 -23.76
C GLU A 193 9.93 9.49 -22.45
N VAL A 194 8.62 9.32 -22.54
CA VAL A 194 7.74 9.28 -21.36
C VAL A 194 7.69 7.85 -20.81
N VAL A 195 8.16 7.67 -19.57
CA VAL A 195 8.17 6.35 -18.89
C VAL A 195 7.06 6.19 -17.86
N GLY A 196 6.45 7.29 -17.42
CA GLY A 196 5.43 7.28 -16.39
C GLY A 196 4.78 8.65 -16.26
N GLY A 197 3.59 8.70 -15.68
CA GLY A 197 3.01 9.98 -15.33
C GLY A 197 1.65 9.90 -14.66
N VAL A 198 1.23 11.07 -14.22
CA VAL A 198 -0.04 11.31 -13.55
C VAL A 198 -0.70 12.52 -14.18
N THR A 199 -1.97 12.41 -14.53
CA THR A 199 -2.82 13.54 -14.94
C THR A 199 -3.81 13.81 -13.81
N PHE A 200 -3.87 15.05 -13.37
CA PHE A 200 -4.71 15.48 -12.26
C PHE A 200 -5.36 16.84 -12.53
N ARG A 201 -6.48 17.10 -11.87
CA ARG A 201 -7.25 18.32 -11.98
C ARG A 201 -7.40 18.99 -10.61
N PRO A 202 -6.70 20.11 -10.35
CA PRO A 202 -6.86 20.84 -9.09
C PRO A 202 -8.15 21.67 -9.07
N PHE A 203 -8.91 21.60 -7.98
CA PHE A 203 -10.10 22.42 -7.77
C PHE A 203 -9.80 23.59 -6.83
N LYS A 204 -9.43 24.73 -7.41
CA LYS A 204 -9.07 25.95 -6.68
C LYS A 204 -10.17 26.35 -5.69
N GLY A 205 -9.79 26.64 -4.45
CA GLY A 205 -10.72 27.05 -3.38
C GLY A 205 -11.49 25.90 -2.72
N ARG A 206 -11.35 24.66 -3.20
CA ARG A 206 -11.93 23.45 -2.59
C ARG A 206 -10.89 22.58 -1.88
N ARG A 207 -9.61 22.97 -1.95
CA ARG A 207 -8.46 22.30 -1.30
C ARG A 207 -8.26 20.84 -1.72
N PHE A 208 -8.87 20.37 -2.80
CA PHE A 208 -8.66 19.01 -3.32
C PHE A 208 -8.30 19.02 -4.80
N ALA A 209 -7.65 17.95 -5.25
CA ALA A 209 -7.45 17.65 -6.66
C ALA A 209 -7.92 16.22 -6.99
N GLU A 210 -8.47 16.05 -8.19
CA GLU A 210 -8.82 14.75 -8.73
C GLU A 210 -7.61 14.16 -9.46
N ILE A 211 -7.18 12.96 -9.10
CA ILE A 211 -6.26 12.17 -9.91
C ILE A 211 -7.10 11.44 -10.95
N VAL A 212 -6.88 11.78 -12.22
CA VAL A 212 -7.66 11.25 -13.34
C VAL A 212 -7.00 10.02 -13.94
N PHE A 213 -5.69 10.10 -14.19
CA PHE A 213 -4.90 8.98 -14.71
C PHE A 213 -3.61 8.87 -13.94
N PHE A 214 -3.20 7.63 -13.66
CA PHE A 214 -1.91 7.33 -13.04
C PHE A 214 -1.38 6.03 -13.65
N ALA A 215 -0.21 6.08 -14.28
CA ALA A 215 0.39 4.89 -14.90
C ALA A 215 1.90 5.02 -15.02
N ILE A 216 2.58 3.87 -14.92
CA ILE A 216 4.00 3.70 -15.21
C ILE A 216 4.14 2.64 -16.30
N SER A 217 5.09 2.82 -17.22
CA SER A 217 5.37 1.82 -18.24
C SER A 217 5.77 0.49 -17.62
N THR A 218 5.21 -0.60 -18.14
CA THR A 218 5.34 -1.98 -17.60
C THR A 218 6.80 -2.40 -17.39
N ASP A 219 7.70 -2.03 -18.31
CA ASP A 219 9.13 -2.33 -18.26
C ASP A 219 9.89 -1.56 -17.18
N GLN A 220 9.26 -0.58 -16.53
CA GLN A 220 9.89 0.29 -15.53
C GLN A 220 9.23 0.21 -14.14
N GLN A 221 8.23 -0.64 -13.92
CA GLN A 221 7.44 -0.64 -12.69
C GLN A 221 8.23 -1.06 -11.43
N VAL A 222 9.19 -1.98 -11.58
CA VAL A 222 10.02 -2.51 -10.48
C VAL A 222 11.03 -1.50 -9.91
N LYS A 223 11.21 -0.34 -10.55
CA LYS A 223 12.22 0.67 -10.14
C LYS A 223 11.75 1.64 -9.06
N GLY A 224 10.51 1.49 -8.58
CA GLY A 224 9.90 2.38 -7.59
C GLY A 224 9.37 3.70 -8.14
N TYR A 225 9.26 3.83 -9.47
CA TYR A 225 8.80 5.07 -10.11
C TYR A 225 7.41 5.52 -9.72
N GLY A 226 6.48 4.58 -9.48
CA GLY A 226 5.13 4.92 -9.04
C GLY A 226 5.13 5.64 -7.68
N ALA A 227 5.89 5.14 -6.70
CA ALA A 227 6.01 5.81 -5.40
C ALA A 227 6.73 7.16 -5.52
N HIS A 228 7.80 7.21 -6.33
CA HIS A 228 8.58 8.42 -6.57
C HIS A 228 7.74 9.53 -7.21
N LEU A 229 6.95 9.19 -8.23
CA LEU A 229 6.03 10.11 -8.90
C LEU A 229 4.95 10.65 -7.96
N MET A 230 4.40 9.80 -7.09
CA MET A 230 3.41 10.22 -6.10
C MET A 230 4.00 11.17 -5.05
N CYS A 231 5.24 10.92 -4.60
CA CYS A 231 5.95 11.83 -3.70
C CYS A 231 6.16 13.20 -4.35
N HIS A 232 6.63 13.23 -5.60
CA HIS A 232 6.78 14.45 -6.39
C HIS A 232 5.44 15.17 -6.58
N LEU A 233 4.37 14.45 -6.91
CA LEU A 233 3.02 15.02 -7.03
C LEU A 233 2.58 15.71 -5.74
N LYS A 234 2.69 15.02 -4.59
CA LYS A 234 2.31 15.56 -3.28
C LYS A 234 3.11 16.81 -2.93
N ASP A 235 4.43 16.78 -3.09
CA ASP A 235 5.28 17.91 -2.77
C ASP A 235 5.03 19.09 -3.73
N TYR A 236 4.83 18.82 -5.02
CA TYR A 236 4.52 19.82 -6.03
C TYR A 236 3.20 20.54 -5.74
N VAL A 237 2.10 19.82 -5.54
CA VAL A 237 0.79 20.47 -5.31
C VAL A 237 0.76 21.25 -4.01
N LYS A 238 1.45 20.76 -2.96
CA LYS A 238 1.56 21.47 -1.69
C LYS A 238 2.36 22.75 -1.80
N ALA A 239 3.39 22.76 -2.65
CA ALA A 239 4.24 23.94 -2.85
C ALA A 239 3.57 24.99 -3.76
N THR A 240 2.69 24.57 -4.67
CA THR A 240 2.14 25.43 -5.74
C THR A 240 0.66 25.79 -5.56
N SER A 241 -0.05 25.14 -4.64
CA SER A 241 -1.50 25.33 -4.46
C SER A 241 -1.96 25.12 -3.01
N ASP A 242 -3.25 25.35 -2.74
CA ASP A 242 -3.91 25.09 -1.45
C ASP A 242 -4.43 23.65 -1.30
N VAL A 243 -4.13 22.78 -2.28
CA VAL A 243 -4.57 21.39 -2.31
C VAL A 243 -3.92 20.60 -1.19
N MET A 244 -4.75 19.98 -0.35
CA MET A 244 -4.35 19.11 0.76
C MET A 244 -4.94 17.69 0.65
N TYR A 245 -5.87 17.49 -0.29
CA TYR A 245 -6.56 16.22 -0.48
C TYR A 245 -6.47 15.77 -1.94
N PHE A 246 -6.26 14.48 -2.15
CA PHE A 246 -6.49 13.85 -3.45
C PHE A 246 -7.72 12.97 -3.38
N LEU A 247 -8.53 13.02 -4.44
CA LEU A 247 -9.60 12.07 -4.70
C LEU A 247 -9.28 11.35 -6.01
N THR A 248 -9.54 10.04 -6.05
CA THR A 248 -9.35 9.22 -7.24
C THR A 248 -10.36 8.10 -7.26
N TYR A 249 -10.80 7.71 -8.45
CA TYR A 249 -11.39 6.39 -8.64
C TYR A 249 -10.26 5.42 -8.98
N ALA A 250 -10.10 4.39 -8.16
CA ALA A 250 -9.10 3.35 -8.34
C ALA A 250 -9.76 2.07 -8.82
N ASP A 251 -9.22 1.48 -9.89
CA ASP A 251 -9.55 0.11 -10.29
C ASP A 251 -9.16 -0.87 -9.17
N ASN A 252 -9.83 -2.02 -9.10
CA ASN A 252 -9.59 -3.02 -8.05
C ASN A 252 -8.11 -3.43 -7.92
N TYR A 253 -7.39 -3.51 -9.05
CA TYR A 253 -5.96 -3.83 -9.07
C TYR A 253 -5.07 -2.71 -8.52
N ALA A 254 -5.53 -1.45 -8.55
CA ALA A 254 -4.77 -0.29 -8.10
C ALA A 254 -4.99 0.06 -6.62
N ILE A 255 -6.01 -0.51 -5.96
CA ILE A 255 -6.34 -0.21 -4.56
C ILE A 255 -5.14 -0.45 -3.64
N GLY A 256 -4.40 -1.56 -3.82
CA GLY A 256 -3.21 -1.87 -3.02
C GLY A 256 -2.11 -0.83 -3.17
N TYR A 257 -1.86 -0.35 -4.40
CA TYR A 257 -0.92 0.74 -4.67
C TYR A 257 -1.35 2.02 -3.95
N PHE A 258 -2.60 2.46 -4.14
CA PHE A 258 -3.10 3.70 -3.55
C PHE A 258 -3.13 3.63 -2.01
N LYS A 259 -3.49 2.48 -1.42
CA LYS A 259 -3.36 2.25 0.04
C LYS A 259 -1.93 2.48 0.53
N LYS A 260 -0.92 1.90 -0.14
CA LYS A 260 0.51 2.13 0.19
C LYS A 260 0.92 3.60 0.04
N GLN A 261 0.25 4.35 -0.82
CA GLN A 261 0.44 5.80 -0.97
C GLN A 261 -0.38 6.64 0.03
N GLY A 262 -1.04 6.04 1.02
CA GLY A 262 -1.81 6.74 2.04
C GLY A 262 -3.20 7.18 1.57
N PHE A 263 -3.78 6.46 0.61
CA PHE A 263 -5.20 6.60 0.29
C PHE A 263 -6.04 5.61 1.11
N THR A 264 -7.23 6.04 1.49
CA THR A 264 -8.25 5.24 2.16
C THR A 264 -9.55 5.24 1.36
N LYS A 265 -10.39 4.22 1.54
CA LYS A 265 -11.75 4.18 1.00
C LYS A 265 -12.71 5.12 1.77
N GLU A 266 -12.33 5.52 2.98
CA GLU A 266 -13.11 6.44 3.81
C GLU A 266 -12.94 7.88 3.31
N ILE A 267 -14.01 8.46 2.79
CA ILE A 267 -14.01 9.84 2.29
C ILE A 267 -14.44 10.77 3.42
N THR A 268 -13.46 11.40 4.06
CA THR A 268 -13.70 12.35 5.16
C THR A 268 -14.05 13.76 4.66
N LEU A 269 -13.82 14.05 3.38
CA LEU A 269 -14.25 15.31 2.76
C LEU A 269 -15.77 15.35 2.62
N ASP A 270 -16.38 16.47 3.06
CA ASP A 270 -17.81 16.69 2.93
C ASP A 270 -18.27 16.55 1.46
N ARG A 271 -19.38 15.84 1.26
CA ARG A 271 -19.92 15.56 -0.08
C ARG A 271 -20.16 16.84 -0.89
N SER A 272 -20.55 17.96 -0.26
CA SER A 272 -20.76 19.23 -0.97
C SER A 272 -19.49 19.82 -1.59
N VAL A 273 -18.31 19.38 -1.11
CA VAL A 273 -17.01 19.84 -1.59
C VAL A 273 -16.62 19.15 -2.89
N TRP A 274 -16.98 17.89 -3.10
CA TRP A 274 -16.45 17.10 -4.22
C TRP A 274 -17.53 16.46 -5.10
N MET A 275 -18.73 16.20 -4.58
CA MET A 275 -19.79 15.53 -5.31
C MET A 275 -20.26 16.40 -6.49
N GLY A 276 -20.28 15.81 -7.69
CA GLY A 276 -20.59 16.51 -8.95
C GLY A 276 -19.41 17.26 -9.59
N TYR A 277 -18.24 17.30 -8.95
CA TYR A 277 -17.02 17.90 -9.51
C TYR A 277 -16.09 16.89 -10.16
N ILE A 278 -15.94 15.72 -9.51
CA ILE A 278 -15.15 14.59 -10.02
C ILE A 278 -15.99 13.71 -10.94
N LYS A 279 -15.32 12.86 -11.73
CA LYS A 279 -15.99 11.90 -12.60
C LYS A 279 -16.15 10.57 -11.89
N ASP A 280 -17.36 10.01 -12.00
CA ASP A 280 -17.67 8.67 -11.53
C ASP A 280 -17.28 7.68 -12.63
N TYR A 281 -16.52 6.65 -12.27
CA TYR A 281 -16.13 5.57 -13.17
C TYR A 281 -16.78 4.28 -12.72
N GLU A 282 -17.50 3.64 -13.64
CA GLU A 282 -18.15 2.36 -13.37
C GLU A 282 -17.10 1.29 -13.03
N GLY A 283 -17.30 0.59 -11.91
CA GLY A 283 -16.37 -0.42 -11.40
C GLY A 283 -15.11 0.14 -10.72
N GLY A 284 -14.98 1.47 -10.58
CA GLY A 284 -13.92 2.10 -9.80
C GLY A 284 -14.33 2.28 -8.32
N THR A 285 -13.37 2.14 -7.41
CA THR A 285 -13.56 2.47 -5.99
C THR A 285 -13.04 3.88 -5.72
N ILE A 286 -13.89 4.76 -5.19
CA ILE A 286 -13.45 6.09 -4.75
C ILE A 286 -12.50 5.97 -3.56
N MET A 287 -11.38 6.71 -3.61
CA MET A 287 -10.39 6.75 -2.54
C MET A 287 -9.91 8.18 -2.29
N GLN A 288 -9.61 8.49 -1.02
CA GLN A 288 -9.11 9.78 -0.57
C GLN A 288 -7.70 9.65 0.02
N CYS A 289 -6.79 10.56 -0.36
CA CYS A 289 -5.53 10.79 0.35
C CYS A 289 -5.55 12.15 1.05
N SER A 290 -5.32 12.15 2.36
CA SER A 290 -5.14 13.36 3.15
C SER A 290 -3.65 13.61 3.38
N MET A 291 -3.11 14.68 2.80
CA MET A 291 -1.67 14.96 2.90
C MET A 291 -1.27 15.52 4.26
N LEU A 292 -0.06 15.17 4.71
CA LEU A 292 0.51 15.68 5.95
C LEU A 292 1.11 17.08 5.72
N PRO A 293 0.73 18.12 6.49
CA PRO A 293 1.14 19.50 6.22
C PRO A 293 2.65 19.72 6.26
N ARG A 294 3.34 19.17 7.26
CA ARG A 294 4.75 19.48 7.56
C ARG A 294 5.77 18.55 6.88
N VAL A 295 5.31 17.52 6.18
CA VAL A 295 6.17 16.48 5.59
C VAL A 295 6.53 16.83 4.16
N ARG A 296 7.81 16.69 3.79
CA ARG A 296 8.26 16.61 2.40
C ARG A 296 8.33 15.14 2.02
N TYR A 297 7.47 14.69 1.11
CA TYR A 297 7.30 13.30 0.77
C TYR A 297 8.54 12.69 0.10
N LEU A 298 9.31 13.48 -0.68
CA LEU A 298 10.59 13.04 -1.24
C LEU A 298 11.64 12.70 -0.16
N GLU A 299 11.52 13.25 1.04
CA GLU A 299 12.44 13.01 2.15
C GLU A 299 11.87 12.06 3.22
N VAL A 300 10.66 11.52 3.02
CA VAL A 300 9.95 10.76 4.05
C VAL A 300 10.73 9.54 4.53
N GLY A 301 11.42 8.83 3.63
CA GLY A 301 12.24 7.67 4.01
C GLY A 301 13.38 8.05 4.96
N ARG A 302 14.06 9.17 4.69
CA ARG A 302 15.13 9.70 5.56
C ARG A 302 14.57 10.24 6.88
N LEU A 303 13.39 10.85 6.85
CA LEU A 303 12.70 11.31 8.04
C LEU A 303 12.34 10.15 8.97
N LEU A 304 11.72 9.09 8.42
CA LEU A 304 11.34 7.89 9.17
C LEU A 304 12.56 7.18 9.75
N LEU A 305 13.66 7.05 8.98
CA LEU A 305 14.90 6.48 9.48
C LEU A 305 15.45 7.28 10.68
N LYS A 306 15.47 8.61 10.60
CA LYS A 306 15.87 9.48 11.71
C LYS A 306 14.97 9.31 12.94
N GLN A 307 13.66 9.15 12.73
CA GLN A 307 12.70 8.91 13.81
C GLN A 307 12.94 7.55 14.48
N LYS A 308 13.10 6.47 13.69
CA LYS A 308 13.43 5.11 14.18
C LYS A 308 14.69 5.15 15.05
N GLU A 309 15.75 5.78 14.56
CA GLU A 309 17.02 5.90 15.28
C GLU A 309 16.90 6.74 16.56
N CYS A 310 16.10 7.81 16.56
CA CYS A 310 15.84 8.59 17.76
C CYS A 310 15.15 7.76 18.84
N VAL A 311 14.13 6.98 18.45
CA VAL A 311 13.42 6.06 19.34
C VAL A 311 14.37 4.98 19.85
N GLN A 312 15.15 4.35 18.97
CA GLN A 312 16.12 3.32 19.35
C GLN A 312 17.24 3.86 20.24
N ALA A 313 17.71 5.09 20.03
CA ALA A 313 18.67 5.74 20.92
C ALA A 313 18.09 5.94 22.32
N LYS A 314 16.83 6.37 22.42
CA LYS A 314 16.12 6.48 23.69
C LYS A 314 15.93 5.11 24.35
N ILE A 315 15.56 4.08 23.59
CA ILE A 315 15.46 2.70 24.08
C ILE A 315 16.82 2.23 24.62
N ARG A 316 17.91 2.38 23.87
CA ARG A 316 19.27 1.97 24.30
C ARG A 316 19.76 2.68 25.57
N ALA A 317 19.28 3.90 25.84
CA ALA A 317 19.64 4.61 27.06
C ALA A 317 19.07 3.97 28.34
N TYR A 318 18.02 3.15 28.24
CA TYR A 318 17.41 2.44 29.38
C TYR A 318 17.49 0.92 29.26
N SER A 319 17.32 0.40 28.04
CA SER A 319 17.33 -1.02 27.74
C SER A 319 18.76 -1.54 27.67
N LYS A 320 18.98 -2.67 28.35
CA LYS A 320 20.22 -3.46 28.29
C LYS A 320 20.13 -4.62 27.29
N SER A 321 19.04 -4.73 26.53
CA SER A 321 18.81 -5.84 25.60
C SER A 321 19.86 -5.93 24.48
N HIS A 322 20.52 -4.82 24.16
CA HIS A 322 21.59 -4.78 23.16
C HIS A 322 22.95 -5.30 23.68
N ASN A 323 23.06 -5.65 24.96
CA ASN A 323 24.27 -6.23 25.52
C ASN A 323 24.33 -7.71 25.18
N VAL A 324 25.33 -8.09 24.38
CA VAL A 324 25.61 -9.50 24.09
C VAL A 324 26.35 -10.10 25.29
N HIS A 325 25.72 -11.08 25.93
CA HIS A 325 26.31 -11.82 27.05
C HIS A 325 26.96 -13.12 26.54
N SER A 326 28.17 -13.42 27.00
CA SER A 326 28.82 -14.70 26.69
C SER A 326 28.01 -15.88 27.26
N PRO A 327 28.07 -17.07 26.62
CA PRO A 327 27.42 -18.25 27.16
C PRO A 327 27.96 -18.60 28.55
N PRO A 328 27.14 -19.24 29.41
CA PRO A 328 27.56 -19.72 30.73
C PRO A 328 28.81 -20.60 30.65
N LYS A 329 29.73 -20.44 31.61
CA LYS A 329 31.02 -21.17 31.64
C LYS A 329 30.82 -22.68 31.77
N GLU A 330 29.71 -23.08 32.38
CA GLU A 330 29.28 -24.44 32.63
C GLU A 330 28.97 -25.20 31.33
N TRP A 331 28.66 -24.48 30.25
CA TRP A 331 28.36 -25.06 28.93
C TRP A 331 29.59 -25.35 28.06
N LYS A 332 30.80 -25.04 28.55
CA LYS A 332 32.05 -25.28 27.81
C LYS A 332 32.25 -26.74 27.37
N ASN A 333 31.71 -27.70 28.13
CA ASN A 333 31.83 -29.14 27.86
C ASN A 333 30.46 -29.79 27.56
N GLY A 334 29.52 -29.02 26.99
CA GLY A 334 28.17 -29.46 26.67
C GLY A 334 27.08 -28.74 27.48
N VAL A 335 25.88 -28.64 26.89
CA VAL A 335 24.74 -27.95 27.49
C VAL A 335 24.27 -28.68 28.75
N LYS A 336 24.17 -27.94 29.85
CA LYS A 336 23.66 -28.43 31.15
C LYS A 336 22.56 -27.51 31.63
N GLU A 337 21.60 -28.06 32.37
CA GLU A 337 20.56 -27.26 32.99
C GLU A 337 21.18 -26.30 34.02
N ILE A 338 20.86 -25.02 33.90
CA ILE A 338 21.32 -23.95 34.81
C ILE A 338 20.07 -23.21 35.27
N ASN A 339 20.02 -22.87 36.56
CA ASN A 339 18.96 -22.00 37.07
C ASN A 339 19.09 -20.60 36.44
N PRO A 340 18.09 -20.10 35.69
CA PRO A 340 18.19 -18.82 35.00
C PRO A 340 18.45 -17.63 35.95
N LEU A 341 17.99 -17.72 37.22
CA LEU A 341 18.20 -16.67 38.21
C LEU A 341 19.65 -16.55 38.68
N ASP A 342 20.48 -17.57 38.46
CA ASP A 342 21.91 -17.53 38.80
C ASP A 342 22.71 -16.69 37.79
N ILE A 343 22.15 -16.45 36.60
CA ILE A 343 22.76 -15.60 35.58
C ILE A 343 22.45 -14.12 35.92
N PRO A 344 23.46 -13.29 36.25
CA PRO A 344 23.23 -11.92 36.70
C PRO A 344 22.46 -11.05 35.69
N ALA A 345 22.65 -11.30 34.40
CA ALA A 345 21.96 -10.59 33.31
C ALA A 345 20.46 -10.89 33.28
N ILE A 346 20.07 -12.15 33.43
CA ILE A 346 18.66 -12.60 33.48
C ILE A 346 17.99 -12.09 34.75
N ARG A 347 18.68 -12.15 35.89
CA ARG A 347 18.17 -11.56 37.14
C ARG A 347 17.93 -10.05 36.99
N ALA A 348 18.86 -9.35 36.34
CA ALA A 348 18.78 -7.90 36.15
C ALA A 348 17.72 -7.46 35.11
N SER A 349 17.28 -8.35 34.21
CA SER A 349 16.18 -8.06 33.29
C SER A 349 14.81 -8.11 33.94
N GLY A 350 14.73 -8.58 35.20
CA GLY A 350 13.46 -8.82 35.88
C GLY A 350 12.74 -10.08 35.39
N TRP A 351 13.46 -10.97 34.72
CA TRP A 351 12.91 -12.26 34.27
C TRP A 351 12.33 -13.05 35.44
N SER A 352 11.18 -13.69 35.19
CA SER A 352 10.54 -14.62 36.11
C SER A 352 10.04 -15.84 35.34
N PRO A 353 9.94 -17.01 35.99
CA PRO A 353 9.38 -18.21 35.36
C PRO A 353 7.99 -17.96 34.76
N ASP A 354 7.13 -17.19 35.44
CA ASP A 354 5.78 -16.88 34.97
C ASP A 354 5.80 -16.02 33.69
N MET A 355 6.73 -15.06 33.57
CA MET A 355 6.88 -14.27 32.34
C MET A 355 7.45 -15.11 31.18
N ASP A 356 8.34 -16.05 31.48
CA ASP A 356 8.90 -16.98 30.50
C ASP A 356 7.84 -17.95 29.98
N GLU A 357 7.00 -18.47 30.87
CA GLU A 357 5.86 -19.31 30.52
C GLU A 357 4.87 -18.55 29.64
N LEU A 358 4.52 -17.30 29.99
CA LEU A 358 3.67 -16.45 29.17
C LEU A 358 4.29 -16.12 27.80
N ALA A 359 5.61 -15.92 27.72
CA ALA A 359 6.30 -15.64 26.46
C ALA A 359 6.41 -16.88 25.56
N ARG A 360 6.49 -18.09 26.15
CA ARG A 360 6.46 -19.36 25.42
C ARG A 360 5.06 -19.79 25.01
N GLN A 361 4.01 -19.21 25.58
CA GLN A 361 2.66 -19.47 25.10
C GLN A 361 2.58 -19.00 23.65
N PRO A 362 2.28 -19.90 22.69
CA PRO A 362 2.10 -19.50 21.31
C PRO A 362 0.96 -18.47 21.29
N ARG A 363 1.26 -17.27 20.79
CA ARG A 363 0.28 -16.18 20.72
C ARG A 363 -0.97 -16.57 19.97
N HIS A 364 -0.81 -17.43 18.97
CA HIS A 364 -1.87 -17.92 18.13
C HIS A 364 -1.84 -19.44 18.01
N GLY A 365 -2.98 -20.02 17.62
CA GLY A 365 -3.08 -21.46 17.36
C GLY A 365 -2.13 -21.95 16.25
N PRO A 366 -1.85 -23.27 16.20
CA PRO A 366 -0.88 -23.85 15.25
C PRO A 366 -1.23 -23.61 13.77
N ASN A 367 -2.52 -23.41 13.47
CA ASN A 367 -3.03 -23.21 12.12
C ASN A 367 -3.13 -21.72 11.72
N TYR A 368 -2.82 -20.78 12.62
CA TYR A 368 -3.07 -19.35 12.42
C TYR A 368 -2.45 -18.82 11.12
N ASN A 369 -1.18 -19.12 10.87
CA ASN A 369 -0.48 -18.63 9.68
C ASN A 369 -1.09 -19.19 8.38
N GLN A 370 -1.41 -20.49 8.31
CA GLN A 370 -2.10 -21.03 7.12
C GLN A 370 -3.49 -20.42 6.94
N LEU A 371 -4.26 -20.23 8.02
CA LEU A 371 -5.59 -19.60 7.95
C LEU A 371 -5.50 -18.13 7.51
N LEU A 372 -4.47 -17.41 7.97
CA LEU A 372 -4.19 -16.03 7.58
C LEU A 372 -3.82 -15.95 6.10
N HIS A 373 -3.01 -16.87 5.59
CA HIS A 373 -2.70 -16.95 4.17
C HIS A 373 -3.96 -17.25 3.34
N LEU A 374 -4.76 -18.23 3.75
CA LEU A 374 -6.02 -18.57 3.08
C LEU A 374 -6.98 -17.37 3.07
N LEU A 375 -7.15 -16.68 4.20
CA LEU A 375 -8.00 -15.51 4.30
C LEU A 375 -7.54 -14.39 3.36
N ASN A 376 -6.23 -14.12 3.32
CA ASN A 376 -5.65 -13.13 2.41
C ASN A 376 -5.90 -13.51 0.95
N ASP A 377 -5.76 -14.77 0.58
CA ASP A 377 -6.05 -15.25 -0.79
C ASP A 377 -7.53 -15.06 -1.14
N LEU A 378 -8.44 -15.38 -0.20
CA LEU A 378 -9.87 -15.14 -0.38
C LEU A 378 -10.18 -13.65 -0.55
N GLN A 379 -9.65 -12.78 0.30
CA GLN A 379 -9.88 -11.33 0.24
C GLN A 379 -9.34 -10.70 -1.06
N ASN A 380 -8.24 -11.23 -1.61
CA ASN A 380 -7.63 -10.71 -2.85
C ASN A 380 -8.23 -11.29 -4.14
N HIS A 381 -9.10 -12.29 -4.04
CA HIS A 381 -9.72 -12.91 -5.20
C HIS A 381 -10.73 -11.97 -5.89
N ASN A 382 -10.74 -11.94 -7.23
CA ASN A 382 -11.59 -11.03 -8.02
C ASN A 382 -13.10 -11.16 -7.74
N SER A 383 -13.55 -12.32 -7.25
CA SER A 383 -14.96 -12.56 -6.89
C SER A 383 -15.29 -12.26 -5.42
N ALA A 384 -14.36 -11.73 -4.64
CA ALA A 384 -14.56 -11.46 -3.21
C ALA A 384 -15.26 -10.15 -2.91
N TRP A 385 -15.38 -9.25 -3.89
CA TRP A 385 -15.88 -7.88 -3.69
C TRP A 385 -17.20 -7.74 -2.91
N PRO A 386 -18.21 -8.65 -2.99
CA PRO A 386 -19.43 -8.52 -2.19
C PRO A 386 -19.27 -8.97 -0.73
N PHE A 387 -18.20 -9.70 -0.42
CA PHE A 387 -18.01 -10.40 0.85
C PHE A 387 -16.89 -9.78 1.70
N LEU A 388 -16.27 -8.70 1.23
CA LEU A 388 -15.14 -8.07 1.91
C LEU A 388 -15.53 -7.41 3.24
N VAL A 389 -16.77 -6.95 3.36
CA VAL A 389 -17.28 -6.20 4.52
C VAL A 389 -18.75 -6.60 4.79
N PRO A 390 -19.28 -6.33 6.00
CA PRO A 390 -20.68 -6.62 6.30
C PRO A 390 -21.64 -5.90 5.34
N VAL A 391 -22.75 -6.54 5.00
CA VAL A 391 -23.82 -5.92 4.18
C VAL A 391 -24.41 -4.73 4.93
N ASN A 392 -24.37 -3.54 4.34
CA ASN A 392 -24.90 -2.35 4.99
C ASN A 392 -26.44 -2.39 5.06
N ARG A 393 -27.01 -2.25 6.26
CA ARG A 393 -28.47 -2.20 6.49
C ARG A 393 -29.12 -1.03 5.76
N ASP A 394 -28.42 0.09 5.59
CA ASP A 394 -28.97 1.25 4.90
C ASP A 394 -29.09 1.03 3.38
N ASP A 395 -28.21 0.18 2.82
CA ASP A 395 -28.20 -0.14 1.39
C ASP A 395 -29.14 -1.32 1.07
N VAL A 396 -29.29 -2.28 2.00
CA VAL A 396 -30.15 -3.47 1.85
C VAL A 396 -31.00 -3.67 3.11
N ALA A 397 -32.17 -3.02 3.12
CA ALA A 397 -33.00 -2.86 4.32
C ALA A 397 -33.50 -4.18 4.93
N ASP A 398 -33.89 -5.16 4.11
CA ASP A 398 -34.46 -6.45 4.52
C ASP A 398 -33.43 -7.56 4.72
N TYR A 399 -32.14 -7.30 4.47
CA TYR A 399 -31.09 -8.32 4.53
C TYR A 399 -31.03 -9.04 5.87
N TYR A 400 -31.00 -8.27 6.96
CA TYR A 400 -30.92 -8.80 8.33
C TYR A 400 -32.25 -9.38 8.85
N ASP A 401 -33.36 -9.16 8.14
CA ASP A 401 -34.63 -9.82 8.41
C ASP A 401 -34.64 -11.24 7.81
N VAL A 402 -33.94 -11.45 6.71
CA VAL A 402 -33.82 -12.74 6.01
C VAL A 402 -32.64 -13.58 6.50
N ILE A 403 -31.48 -12.95 6.66
CA ILE A 403 -30.21 -13.56 7.10
C ILE A 403 -30.02 -13.34 8.60
N LYS A 404 -29.99 -14.44 9.35
CA LYS A 404 -29.94 -14.43 10.82
C LYS A 404 -28.53 -14.48 11.39
N GLU A 405 -27.62 -15.12 10.68
CA GLU A 405 -26.22 -15.27 11.05
C GLU A 405 -25.36 -14.66 9.94
N PRO A 406 -25.24 -13.32 9.87
CA PRO A 406 -24.43 -12.66 8.86
C PRO A 406 -22.94 -12.97 9.07
N MET A 407 -22.20 -13.11 7.97
CA MET A 407 -20.75 -13.32 7.98
C MET A 407 -20.13 -12.65 6.75
N ASP A 408 -18.88 -12.22 6.88
CA ASP A 408 -18.07 -11.58 5.84
C ASP A 408 -16.58 -11.72 6.16
N LEU A 409 -15.72 -11.49 5.17
CA LEU A 409 -14.28 -11.71 5.27
C LEU A 409 -13.57 -10.76 6.24
N SER A 410 -14.09 -9.55 6.49
CA SER A 410 -13.51 -8.66 7.52
C SER A 410 -13.92 -9.10 8.93
N THR A 411 -15.12 -9.63 9.11
CA THR A 411 -15.52 -10.26 10.37
C THR A 411 -14.67 -11.50 10.63
N MET A 412 -14.40 -12.32 9.62
CA MET A 412 -13.47 -13.46 9.74
C MET A 412 -12.05 -13.03 10.08
N GLU A 413 -11.55 -11.93 9.52
CA GLU A 413 -10.23 -11.35 9.87
C GLU A 413 -10.15 -11.02 11.37
N ASN A 414 -11.14 -10.28 11.89
CA ASN A 414 -11.23 -9.95 13.30
C ASN A 414 -11.31 -11.19 14.21
N LYS A 415 -12.04 -12.23 13.77
CA LYS A 415 -12.15 -13.51 14.50
C LYS A 415 -10.84 -14.27 14.51
N LEU A 416 -10.11 -14.28 13.40
CA LEU A 416 -8.81 -14.93 13.30
C LEU A 416 -7.77 -14.24 14.19
N GLU A 417 -7.67 -12.91 14.16
CA GLU A 417 -6.77 -12.13 15.03
C GLU A 417 -7.06 -12.32 16.53
N ALA A 418 -8.31 -12.61 16.87
CA ALA A 418 -8.76 -12.88 18.24
C ALA A 418 -8.73 -14.38 18.62
N ASP A 419 -8.04 -15.24 17.84
CA ASP A 419 -7.91 -16.68 18.05
C ASP A 419 -9.25 -17.44 18.20
N GLN A 420 -10.28 -16.98 17.49
CA GLN A 420 -11.61 -17.61 17.51
C GLN A 420 -11.78 -18.75 16.49
N TYR A 421 -10.68 -19.20 15.88
CA TYR A 421 -10.63 -20.39 15.02
C TYR A 421 -9.67 -21.45 15.57
N PRO A 422 -10.05 -22.17 16.64
CA PRO A 422 -9.24 -23.26 17.19
C PRO A 422 -8.92 -24.35 16.17
N THR A 423 -9.83 -24.61 15.23
CA THR A 423 -9.64 -25.59 14.17
C THR A 423 -9.95 -25.01 12.78
N PRO A 424 -9.37 -25.55 11.69
CA PRO A 424 -9.66 -25.10 10.33
C PRO A 424 -11.14 -25.25 9.96
N GLU A 425 -11.85 -26.22 10.53
CA GLU A 425 -13.28 -26.44 10.34
C GLU A 425 -14.11 -25.25 10.83
N ASP A 426 -13.69 -24.57 11.90
CA ASP A 426 -14.37 -23.36 12.39
C ASP A 426 -14.26 -22.21 11.38
N PHE A 427 -13.09 -22.05 10.75
CA PHE A 427 -12.88 -21.08 9.68
C PHE A 427 -13.69 -21.43 8.43
N ILE A 428 -13.66 -22.70 8.01
CA ILE A 428 -14.41 -23.19 6.85
C ILE A 428 -15.91 -22.98 7.04
N ARG A 429 -16.43 -23.22 8.25
CA ARG A 429 -17.84 -23.01 8.58
C ARG A 429 -18.27 -21.56 8.35
N ASP A 430 -17.49 -20.59 8.81
CA ASP A 430 -17.77 -19.18 8.60
C ASP A 430 -17.62 -18.78 7.11
N ALA A 431 -16.59 -19.30 6.43
CA ALA A 431 -16.42 -19.05 4.99
C ALA A 431 -17.59 -19.62 4.16
N THR A 432 -18.04 -20.83 4.47
CA THR A 432 -19.21 -21.45 3.83
C THR A 432 -20.49 -20.68 4.14
N LEU A 433 -20.65 -20.19 5.37
CA LEU A 433 -21.78 -19.36 5.77
C LEU A 433 -21.90 -18.08 4.92
N ILE A 434 -20.79 -17.47 4.51
CA ILE A 434 -20.80 -16.34 3.55
C ILE A 434 -21.50 -16.74 2.25
N PHE A 435 -21.13 -17.88 1.68
CA PHE A 435 -21.64 -18.35 0.40
C PHE A 435 -23.10 -18.79 0.49
N ASP A 436 -23.46 -19.49 1.56
CA ASP A 436 -24.82 -19.97 1.80
C ASP A 436 -25.79 -18.82 2.08
N ASN A 437 -25.38 -17.83 2.88
CA ASN A 437 -26.17 -16.61 3.06
C ASN A 437 -26.35 -15.86 1.75
N CYS A 438 -25.30 -15.79 0.91
CA CYS A 438 -25.40 -15.16 -0.40
C CYS A 438 -26.43 -15.87 -1.29
N ARG A 439 -26.39 -17.20 -1.38
CA ARG A 439 -27.34 -18.01 -2.18
C ARG A 439 -28.76 -18.02 -1.61
N LYS A 440 -28.91 -17.94 -0.28
CA LYS A 440 -30.20 -17.85 0.39
C LYS A 440 -30.91 -16.52 0.08
N TYR A 441 -30.14 -15.43 0.04
CA TYR A 441 -30.68 -14.10 -0.19
C TYR A 441 -30.83 -13.76 -1.68
N ASN A 442 -29.88 -14.17 -2.51
CA ASN A 442 -29.80 -13.77 -3.91
C ASN A 442 -30.14 -14.91 -4.87
N ASN A 443 -30.84 -14.59 -5.96
CA ASN A 443 -31.10 -15.54 -7.04
C ASN A 443 -29.79 -15.99 -7.74
N GLU A 444 -29.72 -17.25 -8.19
CA GLU A 444 -28.54 -17.85 -8.84
C GLU A 444 -28.04 -17.09 -10.09
N SER A 445 -28.94 -16.40 -10.79
CA SER A 445 -28.58 -15.60 -11.97
C SER A 445 -27.81 -14.33 -11.64
N THR A 446 -27.85 -13.87 -10.38
CA THR A 446 -27.24 -12.61 -9.96
C THR A 446 -25.71 -12.65 -9.99
N PRO A 447 -25.04 -11.49 -10.19
CA PRO A 447 -23.58 -11.40 -10.05
C PRO A 447 -23.09 -11.86 -8.67
N TYR A 448 -23.87 -11.64 -7.61
CA TYR A 448 -23.54 -12.05 -6.24
C TYR A 448 -23.46 -13.56 -6.09
N ALA A 449 -24.49 -14.29 -6.53
CA ALA A 449 -24.50 -15.75 -6.48
C ALA A 449 -23.38 -16.37 -7.34
N LYS A 450 -23.12 -15.80 -8.54
CA LYS A 450 -21.98 -16.20 -9.39
C LYS A 450 -20.64 -15.97 -8.69
N SER A 451 -20.48 -14.85 -8.00
CA SER A 451 -19.28 -14.54 -7.21
C SER A 451 -19.10 -15.52 -6.05
N ALA A 452 -20.16 -15.85 -5.31
CA ALA A 452 -20.12 -16.83 -4.23
C ALA A 452 -19.63 -18.20 -4.73
N THR A 453 -20.21 -18.70 -5.83
CA THR A 453 -19.79 -19.98 -6.44
C THR A 453 -18.33 -19.98 -6.88
N LYS A 454 -17.85 -18.88 -7.46
CA LYS A 454 -16.45 -18.75 -7.88
C LYS A 454 -15.48 -18.72 -6.68
N LEU A 455 -15.80 -17.94 -5.66
CA LEU A 455 -14.95 -17.79 -4.49
C LEU A 455 -14.93 -19.07 -3.64
N GLU A 456 -16.07 -19.73 -3.47
CA GLU A 456 -16.16 -21.03 -2.78
C GLU A 456 -15.33 -22.10 -3.48
N LYS A 457 -15.42 -22.19 -4.82
CA LYS A 457 -14.60 -23.11 -5.60
C LYS A 457 -13.11 -22.83 -5.41
N PHE A 458 -12.71 -21.55 -5.40
CA PHE A 458 -11.34 -21.15 -5.16
C PHE A 458 -10.87 -21.51 -3.74
N MET A 459 -11.71 -21.29 -2.71
CA MET A 459 -11.42 -21.71 -1.34
C MET A 459 -11.10 -23.21 -1.26
N TRP A 460 -11.95 -24.06 -1.85
CA TRP A 460 -11.72 -25.50 -1.84
C TRP A 460 -10.48 -25.93 -2.64
N GLN A 461 -10.09 -25.18 -3.66
CA GLN A 461 -8.82 -25.39 -4.36
C GLN A 461 -7.61 -25.09 -3.45
N GLN A 462 -7.66 -23.99 -2.69
CA GLN A 462 -6.59 -23.64 -1.75
C GLN A 462 -6.51 -24.63 -0.59
N LEU A 463 -7.65 -25.04 -0.03
CA LEU A 463 -7.69 -26.05 1.04
C LEU A 463 -7.10 -27.39 0.61
N ARG A 464 -7.35 -27.83 -0.64
CA ARG A 464 -6.74 -29.06 -1.20
C ARG A 464 -5.23 -28.96 -1.42
N ALA A 465 -4.71 -27.75 -1.63
CA ALA A 465 -3.27 -27.54 -1.78
C ALA A 465 -2.52 -27.69 -0.45
N VAL A 466 -3.23 -27.64 0.68
CA VAL A 466 -2.69 -27.91 2.02
C VAL A 466 -2.92 -29.40 2.34
N PRO A 467 -1.87 -30.25 2.36
CA PRO A 467 -2.00 -31.69 2.55
C PRO A 467 -2.80 -32.06 3.80
N GLU A 468 -2.58 -31.33 4.90
CA GLU A 468 -3.21 -31.53 6.20
C GLU A 468 -4.73 -31.29 6.17
N TRP A 469 -5.24 -30.48 5.24
CA TRP A 469 -6.65 -30.06 5.18
C TRP A 469 -7.41 -30.64 3.98
N SER A 470 -6.72 -31.39 3.13
CA SER A 470 -7.28 -32.00 1.92
C SER A 470 -8.51 -32.88 2.15
N HIS A 471 -8.68 -33.41 3.37
CA HIS A 471 -9.79 -34.25 3.79
C HIS A 471 -11.02 -33.48 4.33
N LEU A 472 -10.91 -32.15 4.47
CA LEU A 472 -11.98 -31.31 5.03
C LEU A 472 -13.04 -30.93 4.00
N GLU A 473 -12.82 -31.20 2.71
CA GLU A 473 -13.82 -31.00 1.66
C GLU A 473 -14.94 -32.05 1.83
N PRO A 474 -16.20 -31.64 2.03
CA PRO A 474 -17.30 -32.58 2.17
C PRO A 474 -17.50 -33.38 0.87
N GLU A 475 -17.67 -34.70 1.00
CA GLU A 475 -18.09 -35.54 -0.13
C GLU A 475 -19.48 -35.11 -0.61
N LYS A 476 -19.61 -34.82 -1.91
CA LYS A 476 -20.84 -34.34 -2.54
C LYS A 476 -21.87 -35.43 -2.81
#